data_AF-A0A1Q5SVN2-F1
#
_entry.id   AF-A0A1Q5SVN2-F1
#
_cell.length_a   1.000
_cell.length_b   1.000
_cell.length_c   1.000
_cell.angle_alpha   90.00
_cell.angle_beta   90.00
_cell.angle_gamma   90.00
#
_symmetry.space_group_name_H-M   'P 1'
#
loop_
_entity.id
_entity.type
_entity.pdbx_description
1 polymer ?
#
loop_
_entity_poly.entity_id
_entity_poly.type
_entity_poly.pdbx_seq_one_letter_code
_entity_poly.pdbx_strand_id
1 'polypeptide(L)' 'MPESNREYWEKKLLRNKNRDQEVNEYYRKMGWNCLRVWEHDLKQDFDQTIKQIKNFIDQAMDR' A
#
# COMPACT_ATOMS: atom_id res chain seq x y z
N MET A 1 8.54 -17.56 2.00
CA MET A 1 7.41 -18.02 2.85
C MET A 1 7.98 -18.46 4.19
N PRO A 2 7.34 -18.14 5.33
CA PRO A 2 7.79 -18.64 6.63
C PRO A 2 7.84 -20.17 6.64
N GLU A 3 8.85 -20.74 7.30
CA GLU A 3 9.10 -22.18 7.30
C GLU A 3 8.05 -22.95 8.13
N SER A 4 7.57 -22.39 9.22
CA SER A 4 6.52 -22.99 10.06
C SER A 4 5.12 -22.47 9.70
N ASN A 5 4.10 -23.33 9.83
CA ASN A 5 2.69 -23.00 9.58
C ASN A 5 2.42 -22.44 8.17
N ARG A 6 3.05 -23.02 7.15
CA ARG A 6 2.99 -22.54 5.76
C ARG A 6 1.57 -22.36 5.24
N GLU A 7 0.69 -23.33 5.44
CA GLU A 7 -0.72 -23.25 4.98
C GLU A 7 -1.46 -22.06 5.60
N TYR A 8 -1.23 -21.80 6.90
CA TYR A 8 -1.78 -20.62 7.58
C TYR A 8 -1.26 -19.33 6.94
N TRP A 9 0.04 -19.23 6.68
CA TRP A 9 0.64 -18.05 6.08
C TRP A 9 0.18 -17.82 4.65
N GLU A 10 0.04 -18.87 3.84
CA GLU A 10 -0.49 -18.76 2.47
C GLU A 10 -1.91 -18.20 2.48
N LYS A 11 -2.80 -18.77 3.29
CA LYS A 11 -4.18 -18.28 3.45
C LYS A 11 -4.22 -16.84 3.97
N LYS A 12 -3.40 -16.51 4.95
CA LYS A 12 -3.33 -15.17 5.55
C LYS A 12 -2.84 -14.12 4.55
N LEU A 13 -1.78 -14.42 3.80
CA LEU A 13 -1.24 -13.50 2.79
C LEU A 13 -2.23 -13.28 1.64
N LEU A 14 -2.90 -14.35 1.18
CA LEU A 14 -3.94 -14.23 0.17
C LEU A 14 -5.10 -13.35 0.65
N ARG A 15 -5.59 -13.58 1.87
CA ARG A 15 -6.65 -12.77 2.47
C ARG A 15 -6.24 -11.30 2.62
N ASN A 16 -4.98 -11.04 3.02
CA ASN A 16 -4.46 -9.69 3.13
C ASN A 16 -4.48 -8.97 1.77
N LYS A 17 -4.04 -9.66 0.70
CA LYS A 17 -4.06 -9.12 -0.66
C LYS A 17 -5.49 -8.81 -1.13
N ASN A 18 -6.43 -9.73 -0.92
CA ASN A 18 -7.83 -9.53 -1.31
C ASN A 18 -8.45 -8.34 -0.57
N ARG A 19 -8.25 -8.26 0.75
CA ARG A 19 -8.72 -7.13 1.56
C ARG A 19 -8.11 -5.80 1.11
N ASP A 20 -6.83 -5.79 0.76
CA ASP A 20 -6.17 -4.58 0.24
C ASP A 20 -6.77 -4.13 -1.10
N GLN A 21 -7.15 -5.06 -1.98
CA GLN A 21 -7.85 -4.75 -3.23
C GLN A 21 -9.24 -4.16 -2.96
N GLU A 22 -10.04 -4.81 -2.10
CA GLU A 22 -11.38 -4.35 -1.73
C GLU A 22 -11.36 -2.93 -1.14
N VAL A 23 -10.42 -2.65 -0.23
CA VAL A 23 -10.26 -1.33 0.39
C VAL A 23 -9.85 -0.27 -0.64
N ASN A 24 -8.90 -0.60 -1.53
CA ASN A 24 -8.49 0.32 -2.59
C ASN A 24 -9.66 0.66 -3.53
N GLU A 25 -10.47 -0.33 -3.90
CA GLU A 25 -11.65 -0.13 -4.74
C GLU A 25 -12.72 0.72 -4.07
N TYR A 26 -12.98 0.48 -2.79
CA TYR A 26 -13.93 1.26 -2.00
C TYR A 26 -13.58 2.75 -2.00
N TYR A 27 -12.34 3.09 -1.65
CA TYR A 27 -11.91 4.49 -1.60
C TYR A 27 -11.84 5.14 -2.98
N ARG A 28 -11.38 4.41 -4.01
CA ARG A 28 -11.39 4.91 -5.40
C ARG A 28 -12.80 5.23 -5.89
N LYS A 29 -13.80 4.39 -5.59
CA LYS A 29 -15.21 4.64 -5.94
C LYS A 29 -15.78 5.89 -5.27
N MET A 30 -15.24 6.26 -4.11
CA MET A 30 -15.58 7.48 -3.39
C MET A 30 -14.76 8.71 -3.83
N GLY A 31 -13.93 8.59 -4.86
CA GLY A 31 -13.12 9.69 -5.40
C GLY A 31 -11.82 9.96 -4.63
N TRP A 32 -11.41 9.08 -3.70
CA TRP A 32 -10.15 9.26 -2.98
C TRP A 32 -8.95 8.83 -3.83
N ASN A 33 -7.89 9.63 -3.74
CA ASN A 33 -6.56 9.24 -4.21
C ASN A 33 -5.90 8.36 -3.12
N CYS A 34 -5.41 7.17 -3.48
CA CYS A 34 -4.77 6.23 -2.55
C CYS A 34 -3.29 6.06 -2.88
N LEU A 35 -2.41 6.31 -1.90
CA LEU A 35 -0.97 5.99 -1.95
C LEU A 35 -0.65 4.97 -0.87
N ARG A 36 0.20 3.98 -1.20
CA ARG A 36 0.74 3.01 -0.25
C ARG A 36 2.24 3.17 -0.17
N VAL A 37 2.76 3.28 1.04
CA VAL A 37 4.18 3.40 1.35
C VAL A 37 4.56 2.21 2.21
N TRP A 38 5.59 1.45 1.83
CA TRP A 38 6.07 0.34 2.64
C TRP A 38 7.11 0.79 3.65
N GLU A 39 7.20 0.09 4.79
CA GLU A 39 8.20 0.41 5.82
C GLU A 39 9.65 0.31 5.31
N HIS A 40 9.91 -0.55 4.34
CA HIS A 40 11.26 -0.72 3.79
C HIS A 40 11.62 0.40 2.82
N ASP A 41 10.65 1.03 2.15
CA ASP A 41 10.92 2.18 1.27
C ASP A 41 11.55 3.31 2.10
N LEU A 42 10.97 3.59 3.27
CA LEU A 42 11.49 4.57 4.23
C LEU A 42 12.87 4.20 4.78
N LYS A 43 13.16 2.90 4.96
CA LYS A 43 14.46 2.42 5.45
C LYS A 43 15.54 2.44 4.37
N GLN A 44 15.17 2.21 3.12
CA GLN A 44 16.09 2.13 1.98
C GLN A 44 16.45 3.50 1.45
N ASP A 45 15.46 4.36 1.21
CA ASP A 45 15.66 5.71 0.69
C ASP A 45 14.55 6.64 1.22
N PHE A 46 14.83 7.21 2.39
CA PHE A 46 13.89 8.08 3.10
C PHE A 46 13.53 9.31 2.26
N ASP A 47 14.53 10.03 1.75
CA ASP A 47 14.32 11.30 1.05
C ASP A 47 13.52 11.09 -0.25
N GLN A 48 13.83 10.04 -1.02
CA GLN A 48 13.08 9.71 -2.22
C GLN A 48 11.64 9.30 -1.89
N THR A 49 11.42 8.54 -0.82
CA THR A 49 10.08 8.14 -0.36
C THR A 49 9.25 9.36 0.05
N ILE A 50 9.82 10.29 0.81
CA ILE A 50 9.15 11.55 1.17
C ILE A 50 8.82 12.39 -0.07
N LYS A 51 9.75 12.48 -1.03
CA LYS A 51 9.52 13.18 -2.29
C LYS A 51 8.36 12.57 -3.09
N GLN A 52 8.24 11.24 -3.13
CA GLN A 52 7.11 10.56 -3.76
C GLN A 52 5.78 10.89 -3.08
N ILE A 53 5.75 10.90 -1.74
CA ILE A 53 4.55 11.28 -0.96
C ILE A 53 4.16 12.72 -1.28
N LYS A 54 5.11 13.66 -1.26
CA LYS A 54 4.85 15.07 -1.60
C LYS A 54 4.24 15.20 -2.99
N ASN A 55 4.88 14.61 -4.00
CA ASN A 55 4.41 14.68 -5.38
C ASN A 55 3.00 14.10 -5.55
N PHE A 56 2.70 13.02 -4.85
CA PHE A 56 1.37 12.43 -4.85
C PHE A 56 0.31 13.38 -4.26
N ILE A 57 0.63 14.04 -3.15
CA ILE A 57 -0.26 15.03 -2.53
C ILE A 57 -0.50 16.21 -3.48
N ASP A 58 0.56 16.76 -4.07
CA ASP A 58 0.45 17.87 -5.03
C ASP A 58 -0.48 17.49 -6.20
N GLN A 59 -0.26 16.33 -6.83
CA GLN A 59 -1.10 15.84 -7.94
C GLN A 59 -2.56 15.56 -7.52
N ALA A 60 -2.78 15.16 -6.27
CA ALA A 60 -4.10 14.90 -5.74
C ALA A 60 -4.88 16.20 -5.44
N MET A 61 -4.18 17.30 -5.13
CA MET A 61 -4.77 18.63 -4.91
C MET A 61 -5.05 19.39 -6.21
N ASP A 62 -4.27 19.13 -7.26
CA ASP A 62 -4.40 19.78 -8.57
C ASP A 62 -5.58 19.23 -9.42
N ARG A 63 -6.31 18.23 -8.92
CA ARG A 63 -7.51 17.63 -9.54
C ARG A 63 -8.80 18.14 -8.91
#